data_AF-A0A1G9V996-F1
#
_entry.id   AF-A0A1G9V996-F1
#
_cell.length_a   1.000
_cell.length_b   1.000
_cell.length_c   1.000
_cell.angle_alpha   90.00
_cell.angle_beta   90.00
_cell.angle_gamma   90.00
#
_symmetry.space_group_name_H-M   'P 1'
#
loop_
_entity.id
_entity.type
_entity.pdbx_description
1 polymer ?
#
loop_
_entity_poly.entity_id
_entity_poly.type
_entity_poly.pdbx_seq_one_letter_code
_entity_poly.pdbx_strand_id
1 'polypeptide(L)'
;MKKTLLFLLLSLTLLAACSNADSKESYSVEDALENGDVIAQHQANSFQEIAQGAVEVENADKLFQLMNNVEENKEDEVTISVFDLDGSHSENKISYNGETITFENNYGNYEQSPAGTYECSYISQRGPIVYLSSCTAEDGTELSTMIGFVGTEEAFREAQN
;
A
#
# COMPACT_ATOMS: atom_id res chain seq x y z
N MET A 1 67.60 -28.06 -20.89
CA MET A 1 67.12 -27.56 -19.59
C MET A 1 66.43 -26.22 -19.80
N LYS A 2 65.20 -26.08 -19.27
CA LYS A 2 64.41 -24.84 -19.05
C LYS A 2 64.01 -24.03 -20.31
N LYS A 3 62.84 -24.30 -20.91
CA LYS A 3 61.47 -23.84 -20.54
C LYS A 3 61.27 -22.33 -20.72
N THR A 4 60.73 -21.94 -21.88
CA THR A 4 59.98 -20.68 -22.09
C THR A 4 58.97 -20.92 -23.21
N LEU A 5 57.91 -21.65 -22.86
CA LEU A 5 56.73 -21.83 -23.71
C LEU A 5 55.53 -21.77 -22.78
N LEU A 6 55.13 -20.54 -22.42
CA LEU A 6 53.91 -20.29 -21.65
C LEU A 6 53.42 -18.84 -21.86
N PHE A 7 53.23 -18.45 -23.11
CA PHE A 7 52.53 -17.20 -23.48
C PHE A 7 51.09 -17.54 -23.93
N LEU A 8 50.40 -18.36 -23.13
CA LEU A 8 49.03 -18.80 -23.40
C LEU A 8 48.18 -18.78 -22.11
N LEU A 9 48.21 -17.64 -21.42
CA LEU A 9 47.52 -17.46 -20.13
C LEU A 9 47.05 -16.02 -19.93
N LEU A 10 46.57 -15.37 -21.00
CA LEU A 10 46.07 -13.99 -20.95
C LEU A 10 44.78 -13.80 -21.76
N SER A 11 43.86 -14.76 -21.69
CA SER A 11 42.59 -14.71 -22.43
C SER A 11 41.40 -15.31 -21.67
N LEU A 12 41.45 -15.37 -20.34
CA LEU A 12 40.40 -16.04 -19.54
C LEU A 12 39.96 -15.26 -18.30
N THR A 13 39.85 -13.93 -18.39
CA THR A 13 39.29 -13.09 -17.31
C THR A 13 38.36 -12.02 -17.88
N LEU A 14 37.26 -12.43 -18.53
CA LEU A 14 36.21 -11.50 -18.97
C LEU A 14 34.77 -12.03 -18.78
N LEU A 15 34.51 -12.94 -17.82
CA LEU A 15 33.16 -13.48 -17.60
C LEU A 15 32.68 -13.49 -16.13
N ALA A 16 33.28 -12.68 -15.25
CA ALA A 16 32.86 -12.62 -13.83
C ALA A 16 32.38 -11.23 -13.39
N ALA A 17 31.74 -10.46 -14.28
CA ALA A 17 31.17 -9.17 -13.94
C ALA A 17 29.79 -9.00 -14.58
N CYS A 18 28.81 -9.76 -14.09
CA CYS A 18 27.37 -9.48 -14.19
C CYS A 18 26.61 -10.56 -13.40
N SER A 19 26.56 -10.45 -12.08
CA SER A 19 25.46 -11.00 -11.27
C SER A 19 25.58 -10.56 -9.81
N ASN A 20 25.74 -9.25 -9.58
CA ASN A 20 25.20 -8.66 -8.36
C ASN A 20 23.99 -7.84 -8.82
N ALA A 21 22.90 -8.55 -9.12
CA ALA A 21 21.60 -7.93 -9.00
C ALA A 21 21.44 -7.73 -7.49
N ASP A 22 21.67 -6.50 -7.03
CA ASP A 22 21.27 -6.07 -5.71
C ASP A 22 19.79 -6.44 -5.56
N SER A 23 19.51 -7.53 -4.84
CA SER A 23 18.17 -7.78 -4.35
C SER A 23 17.90 -6.68 -3.35
N LYS A 24 17.30 -5.57 -3.80
CA LYS A 24 16.56 -4.71 -2.89
C LYS A 24 15.68 -5.64 -2.07
N GLU A 25 15.89 -5.67 -0.76
CA GLU A 25 14.99 -6.40 0.13
C GLU A 25 13.56 -5.92 -0.19
N SER A 26 12.64 -6.88 -0.35
CA SER A 26 11.23 -6.58 -0.57
C SER A 26 10.69 -5.90 0.68
N TYR A 27 9.97 -4.79 0.52
CA TYR A 27 9.30 -4.09 1.61
C TYR A 27 8.43 -5.06 2.41
N SER A 28 8.62 -5.10 3.72
CA SER A 28 8.03 -6.07 4.65
C SER A 28 6.98 -5.43 5.57
N VAL A 29 6.24 -6.28 6.28
CA VAL A 29 5.29 -5.82 7.31
C VAL A 29 6.02 -5.08 8.43
N GLU A 30 7.22 -5.55 8.79
CA GLU A 30 8.08 -4.89 9.77
C GLU A 30 8.50 -3.49 9.31
N ASP A 31 8.85 -3.30 8.04
CA ASP A 31 9.15 -1.97 7.49
C ASP A 31 7.94 -1.03 7.59
N ALA A 32 6.76 -1.54 7.24
CA ALA A 32 5.50 -0.80 7.35
C ALA A 32 5.16 -0.42 8.80
N LEU A 33 5.39 -1.32 9.75
CA LEU A 33 5.23 -1.04 11.18
C LEU A 33 6.19 0.05 11.67
N GLU A 34 7.46 -0.01 11.26
CA GLU A 34 8.48 0.99 11.64
C GLU A 34 8.18 2.36 11.03
N ASN A 35 7.67 2.41 9.80
CA ASN A 35 7.23 3.65 9.14
C ASN A 35 5.90 4.16 9.71
N GLY A 36 5.16 3.29 10.41
CA GLY A 36 3.88 3.63 10.99
C GLY A 36 2.77 3.69 9.95
N ASP A 37 2.82 2.85 8.93
CA ASP A 37 1.74 2.71 7.97
C ASP A 37 0.53 2.08 8.66
N VAL A 38 -0.67 2.33 8.13
CA VAL A 38 -1.84 1.47 8.39
C VAL A 38 -1.65 0.20 7.58
N ILE A 39 -1.72 -0.96 8.21
CA ILE A 39 -1.40 -2.22 7.55
C ILE A 39 -2.67 -3.03 7.34
N ALA A 40 -2.83 -3.56 6.13
CA ALA A 40 -3.77 -4.63 5.82
C ALA A 40 -3.00 -5.83 5.26
N GLN A 41 -2.92 -6.91 6.04
CA GLN A 41 -2.34 -8.17 5.58
C GLN A 41 -3.45 -9.16 5.25
N HIS A 42 -3.65 -9.41 3.95
CA HIS A 42 -4.72 -10.26 3.47
C HIS A 42 -4.48 -11.73 3.81
N GLN A 43 -5.53 -12.38 4.31
CA GLN A 43 -5.56 -13.82 4.62
C GLN A 43 -6.37 -14.61 3.58
N ALA A 44 -6.89 -13.92 2.55
CA ALA A 44 -7.62 -14.49 1.42
C ALA A 44 -7.37 -13.66 0.15
N ASN A 45 -7.62 -14.25 -1.03
CA ASN A 45 -7.48 -13.54 -2.31
C ASN A 45 -8.79 -12.91 -2.79
N SER A 46 -9.94 -13.31 -2.24
CA SER A 46 -11.23 -12.79 -2.68
C SER A 46 -11.64 -11.59 -1.84
N PHE A 47 -12.09 -10.52 -2.49
CA PHE A 47 -12.63 -9.35 -1.80
C PHE A 47 -13.74 -9.73 -0.81
N GLN A 48 -14.59 -10.71 -1.16
CA GLN A 48 -15.68 -11.14 -0.30
C GLN A 48 -15.19 -11.75 1.02
N GLU A 49 -14.10 -12.53 1.02
CA GLU A 49 -13.52 -13.08 2.24
C GLU A 49 -12.78 -11.99 3.04
N ILE A 50 -12.01 -11.14 2.36
CA ILE A 50 -11.30 -10.00 2.99
C ILE A 50 -12.29 -9.08 3.70
N ALA A 51 -13.38 -8.68 3.04
CA ALA A 51 -14.45 -7.85 3.60
C ALA A 51 -15.23 -8.53 4.75
N GLN A 52 -15.13 -9.86 4.89
CA GLN A 52 -15.67 -10.62 6.03
C GLN A 52 -14.67 -10.77 7.18
N GLY A 53 -13.48 -10.17 7.07
CA GLY A 53 -12.47 -10.17 8.12
C GLY A 53 -11.29 -11.13 7.87
N ALA A 54 -11.13 -11.67 6.66
CA ALA A 54 -9.91 -12.40 6.29
C ALA A 54 -8.73 -11.43 6.01
N VAL A 55 -8.43 -10.57 6.97
CA VAL A 55 -7.38 -9.55 6.94
C VAL A 55 -6.89 -9.28 8.37
N GLU A 56 -5.58 -9.23 8.56
CA GLU A 56 -4.96 -8.74 9.79
C GLU A 56 -4.67 -7.24 9.62
N VAL A 57 -4.91 -6.46 10.68
CA VAL A 57 -4.83 -5.00 10.63
C VAL A 57 -3.99 -4.47 11.77
N GLU A 58 -3.08 -3.56 11.45
CA GLU A 58 -2.28 -2.81 12.42
C GLU A 58 -2.43 -1.30 12.20
N ASN A 59 -2.24 -0.52 13.25
CA ASN A 59 -2.29 0.94 13.25
C ASN A 59 -3.60 1.57 12.70
N ALA A 60 -4.74 0.89 12.86
CA ALA A 60 -6.04 1.42 12.40
C ALA A 60 -6.43 2.77 13.03
N ASP A 61 -5.86 3.11 14.19
CA ASP A 61 -6.00 4.40 14.88
C ASP A 61 -5.59 5.59 14.01
N LYS A 62 -4.59 5.42 13.14
CA LYS A 62 -4.15 6.49 12.24
C LYS A 62 -5.19 6.83 11.18
N LEU A 63 -5.91 5.82 10.68
CA LEU A 63 -6.99 6.03 9.73
C LEU A 63 -8.19 6.73 10.40
N PHE A 64 -8.46 6.43 11.68
CA PHE A 64 -9.44 7.19 12.47
C PHE A 64 -9.02 8.62 12.72
N GLN A 65 -7.76 8.84 13.07
CA GLN A 65 -7.23 10.17 13.28
C GLN A 65 -7.41 11.02 12.01
N LEU A 66 -7.08 10.47 10.84
CA LEU A 66 -7.32 11.13 9.56
C LEU A 66 -8.79 11.47 9.36
N MET A 67 -9.71 10.53 9.59
CA MET A 67 -11.15 10.79 9.46
C MET A 67 -11.63 11.92 10.38
N ASN A 68 -11.18 11.93 11.65
CA ASN A 68 -11.50 13.00 12.59
C ASN A 68 -10.91 14.35 12.15
N ASN A 69 -9.68 14.35 11.64
CA ASN A 69 -9.02 15.56 11.14
C ASN A 69 -9.73 16.13 9.90
N VAL A 70 -10.22 15.27 8.99
CA VAL A 70 -11.06 15.69 7.88
C VAL A 70 -12.34 16.36 8.38
N GLU A 71 -13.03 15.79 9.37
CA GLU A 71 -14.24 16.40 9.97
C GLU A 71 -13.95 17.76 10.62
N GLU A 72 -12.77 17.92 11.21
CA GLU A 72 -12.32 19.16 11.85
C GLU A 72 -11.65 20.15 10.88
N ASN A 73 -11.59 19.85 9.57
CA ASN A 73 -10.88 20.62 8.55
C ASN A 73 -9.38 20.85 8.87
N LYS A 74 -8.73 19.83 9.45
CA LYS A 74 -7.30 19.80 9.76
C LYS A 74 -6.56 18.97 8.73
N GLU A 75 -5.46 19.51 8.22
CA GLU A 75 -4.55 18.77 7.34
C GLU A 75 -4.02 17.51 8.03
N ASP A 76 -4.06 16.38 7.33
CA ASP A 76 -3.50 15.11 7.81
C ASP A 76 -3.26 14.16 6.62
N GLU A 77 -2.44 13.14 6.83
CA GLU A 77 -2.19 12.10 5.84
C GLU A 77 -1.90 10.75 6.49
N VAL A 78 -2.22 9.69 5.75
CA VAL A 78 -1.91 8.33 6.14
C VAL A 78 -1.44 7.51 4.95
N THR A 79 -0.38 6.74 5.16
CA THR A 79 0.10 5.71 4.24
C THR A 79 -0.54 4.37 4.65
N ILE A 80 -0.97 3.60 3.66
CA ILE A 80 -1.63 2.31 3.84
C ILE A 80 -0.83 1.26 3.07
N SER A 81 -0.29 0.28 3.78
CA SER A 81 0.41 -0.86 3.18
C SER A 81 -0.51 -2.07 3.11
N VAL A 82 -0.75 -2.55 1.90
CA VAL A 82 -1.53 -3.76 1.62
C VAL A 82 -0.59 -4.88 1.23
N PHE A 83 -0.63 -5.98 1.96
CA PHE A 83 0.15 -7.19 1.71
C PHE A 83 -0.76 -8.33 1.27
N ASP A 84 -0.56 -8.84 0.06
CA ASP A 84 -1.28 -10.00 -0.46
C ASP A 84 -0.61 -11.32 -0.04
N LEU A 85 -1.34 -12.43 -0.17
CA LEU A 85 -0.89 -13.78 0.22
C LEU A 85 0.36 -14.26 -0.53
N ASP A 86 0.64 -13.71 -1.72
CA ASP A 86 1.84 -14.03 -2.50
C ASP A 86 3.08 -13.24 -2.04
N GLY A 87 2.94 -12.39 -1.01
CA GLY A 87 3.97 -11.51 -0.50
C GLY A 87 4.14 -10.23 -1.32
N SER A 88 3.30 -9.97 -2.32
CA SER A 88 3.29 -8.69 -3.00
C SER A 88 2.75 -7.59 -2.08
N HIS A 89 3.26 -6.39 -2.29
CA HIS A 89 2.98 -5.21 -1.49
C HIS A 89 2.51 -4.07 -2.40
N SER A 90 1.48 -3.34 -1.95
CA SER A 90 1.06 -2.07 -2.54
C SER A 90 0.94 -1.01 -1.45
N GLU A 91 1.46 0.17 -1.73
CA GLU A 91 1.35 1.34 -0.86
C GLU A 91 0.29 2.29 -1.41
N ASN A 92 -0.75 2.57 -0.63
CA ASN A 92 -1.73 3.59 -0.94
C ASN A 92 -1.54 4.79 -0.01
N LYS A 93 -2.02 5.96 -0.41
CA LYS A 93 -1.99 7.16 0.43
C LYS A 93 -3.33 7.87 0.41
N ILE A 94 -3.83 8.24 1.59
CA ILE A 94 -4.96 9.17 1.72
C ILE A 94 -4.44 10.42 2.43
N SER A 95 -4.58 11.57 1.79
CA SER A 95 -4.19 12.86 2.36
C SER A 95 -5.34 13.85 2.27
N TYR A 96 -5.36 14.80 3.19
CA TYR A 96 -6.33 15.89 3.21
C TYR A 96 -5.62 17.21 3.45
N ASN A 97 -5.88 18.20 2.60
CA ASN A 97 -5.19 19.49 2.60
C ASN A 97 -6.03 20.63 3.23
N GLY A 98 -7.08 20.30 3.97
CA GLY A 98 -8.03 21.29 4.52
C GLY A 98 -9.21 21.62 3.59
N GLU A 99 -9.24 21.08 2.36
CA GLU A 99 -10.34 21.28 1.41
C GLU A 99 -10.71 19.97 0.68
N THR A 100 -9.72 19.28 0.13
CA THR A 100 -9.89 18.10 -0.74
C THR A 100 -9.12 16.91 -0.18
N ILE A 101 -9.71 15.72 -0.34
CA ILE A 101 -9.05 14.45 -0.03
C ILE A 101 -8.37 13.94 -1.30
N THR A 102 -7.08 13.66 -1.25
CA THR A 102 -6.37 12.98 -2.34
C THR A 102 -6.18 11.52 -1.96
N PHE A 103 -6.56 10.61 -2.86
CA PHE A 103 -6.35 9.18 -2.73
C PHE A 103 -5.43 8.68 -3.84
N GLU A 104 -4.22 8.31 -3.48
CA GLU A 104 -3.26 7.62 -4.35
C GLU A 104 -3.43 6.12 -4.12
N ASN A 105 -4.16 5.44 -5.00
CA ASN A 105 -4.43 4.01 -4.92
C ASN A 105 -3.49 3.24 -5.84
N ASN A 106 -2.59 2.46 -5.26
CA ASN A 106 -1.75 1.51 -6.01
C ASN A 106 -2.27 0.07 -5.89
N TYR A 107 -3.25 -0.19 -5.02
CA TYR A 107 -3.90 -1.49 -4.89
C TYR A 107 -5.11 -1.63 -5.83
N GLY A 108 -4.88 -2.23 -7.00
CA GLY A 108 -5.90 -2.37 -8.06
C GLY A 108 -6.78 -3.62 -8.00
N ASN A 109 -6.65 -4.47 -6.98
CA ASN A 109 -7.38 -5.75 -6.93
C ASN A 109 -8.84 -5.61 -6.41
N TYR A 110 -9.22 -4.43 -5.93
CA TYR A 110 -10.62 -4.11 -5.62
C TYR A 110 -11.30 -3.52 -6.86
N GLU A 111 -12.25 -4.24 -7.46
CA GLU A 111 -12.92 -3.81 -8.70
C GLU A 111 -13.57 -2.42 -8.59
N GLN A 112 -14.07 -2.05 -7.41
CA GLN A 112 -14.69 -0.75 -7.15
C GLN A 112 -13.66 0.38 -6.98
N SER A 113 -12.37 0.06 -6.96
CA SER A 113 -11.28 1.01 -6.71
C SER A 113 -10.05 0.63 -7.54
N PRO A 114 -10.10 0.92 -8.86
CA PRO A 114 -8.94 0.72 -9.71
C PRO A 114 -7.75 1.56 -9.23
N ALA A 115 -6.55 1.14 -9.61
CA ALA A 115 -5.34 1.90 -9.31
C ALA A 115 -5.33 3.24 -10.06
N GLY A 116 -4.85 4.29 -9.40
CA GLY A 116 -4.82 5.66 -9.90
C GLY A 116 -4.82 6.69 -8.77
N THR A 117 -4.81 7.97 -9.15
CA THR A 117 -4.94 9.11 -8.22
C THR A 117 -6.30 9.75 -8.37
N TYR A 118 -6.94 10.04 -7.23
CA TYR A 118 -8.31 10.54 -7.18
C TYR A 118 -8.43 11.72 -6.20
N GLU A 119 -9.20 12.72 -6.59
CA GLU A 119 -9.65 13.78 -5.68
C GLU A 119 -11.06 13.47 -5.21
N CYS A 120 -11.25 13.29 -3.91
CA CYS A 120 -12.51 12.91 -3.27
C CYS A 120 -13.01 13.99 -2.31
N SER A 121 -14.33 14.06 -2.12
CA SER A 121 -14.94 15.06 -1.24
C SER A 121 -15.24 14.55 0.17
N TYR A 122 -15.40 13.23 0.33
CA TYR A 122 -15.82 12.64 1.62
C TYR A 122 -15.06 11.35 1.91
N ILE A 123 -14.78 11.14 3.19
CA ILE A 123 -14.33 9.88 3.78
C ILE A 123 -15.35 9.42 4.82
N SER A 124 -15.65 8.13 4.87
CA SER A 124 -16.55 7.57 5.88
C SER A 124 -16.27 6.10 6.13
N GLN A 125 -16.46 5.65 7.37
CA GLN A 125 -16.42 4.23 7.72
C GLN A 125 -17.84 3.64 7.69
N ARG A 126 -18.01 2.44 7.11
CA ARG A 126 -19.23 1.62 7.27
C ARG A 126 -18.84 0.17 7.55
N GLY A 127 -19.12 -0.29 8.77
CA GLY A 127 -18.62 -1.58 9.23
C GLY A 127 -17.08 -1.60 9.20
N PRO A 128 -16.44 -2.66 8.69
CA PRO A 128 -14.98 -2.76 8.64
C PRO A 128 -14.35 -2.11 7.38
N ILE A 129 -15.07 -1.26 6.66
CA ILE A 129 -14.61 -0.69 5.39
C ILE A 129 -14.64 0.84 5.45
N VAL A 130 -13.54 1.46 5.02
CA VAL A 130 -13.46 2.90 4.79
C VAL A 130 -13.72 3.20 3.32
N TYR A 131 -14.65 4.11 3.10
CA TYR A 131 -15.09 4.55 1.79
C TYR A 131 -14.71 6.00 1.56
N LEU A 132 -14.25 6.25 0.34
CA LEU A 132 -14.10 7.59 -0.23
C LEU A 132 -15.25 7.82 -1.20
N SER A 133 -15.82 9.03 -1.25
CA SER A 133 -16.99 9.33 -2.08
C SER A 133 -16.86 10.65 -2.82
N SER A 134 -17.60 10.75 -3.93
CA SER A 134 -17.52 11.89 -4.87
C SER A 134 -16.08 12.10 -5.34
N CYS A 135 -15.50 11.04 -5.91
CA CYS A 135 -14.12 11.01 -6.37
C CYS A 135 -14.04 11.34 -7.87
N THR A 136 -12.98 12.04 -8.27
CA THR A 136 -12.67 12.37 -9.66
C THR A 136 -11.26 11.90 -9.99
N ALA A 137 -11.11 11.12 -11.05
CA ALA A 137 -9.82 10.70 -11.57
C ALA A 137 -9.13 11.81 -12.36
N GLU A 138 -7.83 11.69 -12.62
CA GLU A 138 -7.06 12.67 -13.42
C GLU A 138 -7.63 12.92 -14.82
N ASP A 139 -8.27 11.92 -15.44
CA ASP A 139 -8.90 12.03 -16.75
C ASP A 139 -10.30 12.65 -16.73
N GLY A 140 -10.78 13.05 -15.55
CA GLY A 140 -12.11 13.62 -15.31
C GLY A 140 -13.21 12.58 -15.09
N THR A 141 -12.89 11.29 -15.03
CA THR A 141 -13.88 10.25 -14.71
C THR A 141 -14.39 10.39 -13.27
N GLU A 142 -15.71 10.47 -13.12
CA GLU A 142 -16.36 10.55 -11.81
C GLU A 142 -16.68 9.16 -11.25
N LEU A 143 -16.33 8.95 -9.97
CA LEU A 143 -16.53 7.73 -9.21
C LEU A 143 -17.33 8.04 -7.95
N SER A 144 -18.53 7.49 -7.85
CA SER A 144 -19.44 7.77 -6.73
C SER A 144 -18.89 7.30 -5.38
N THR A 145 -18.23 6.14 -5.36
CA THR A 145 -17.70 5.52 -4.14
C THR A 145 -16.50 4.66 -4.48
N MET A 146 -15.47 4.75 -3.65
CA MET A 146 -14.26 3.95 -3.68
C MET A 146 -13.99 3.35 -2.31
N ILE A 147 -13.35 2.20 -2.27
CA ILE A 147 -12.81 1.54 -1.07
C ILE A 147 -11.42 2.12 -0.82
N GLY A 148 -11.28 2.87 0.26
CA GLY A 148 -9.98 3.38 0.71
C GLY A 148 -9.22 2.37 1.57
N PHE A 149 -9.92 1.55 2.34
CA PHE A 149 -9.34 0.53 3.20
C PHE A 149 -10.36 -0.54 3.60
N VAL A 150 -9.91 -1.79 3.76
CA VAL A 150 -10.69 -2.89 4.33
C VAL A 150 -9.94 -3.44 5.52
N GLY A 151 -10.61 -3.51 6.67
CA GLY A 151 -10.05 -4.05 7.90
C GLY A 151 -10.99 -5.02 8.60
N THR A 152 -11.01 -4.98 9.93
CA THR A 152 -11.89 -5.82 10.77
C THR A 152 -12.68 -4.96 11.74
N GLU A 153 -13.88 -5.40 12.13
CA GLU A 153 -14.68 -4.67 13.12
C GLU A 153 -13.94 -4.54 14.47
N GLU A 154 -13.12 -5.53 14.81
CA GLU A 154 -12.29 -5.53 16.01
C GLU A 154 -11.23 -4.43 15.96
N ALA A 155 -10.43 -4.37 14.89
CA ALA A 155 -9.40 -3.34 14.73
C ALA A 155 -10.02 -1.93 14.75
N PHE A 156 -11.17 -1.75 14.08
CA PHE A 156 -11.84 -0.46 14.09
C PHE A 156 -12.41 -0.09 15.47
N ARG A 157 -12.92 -1.07 16.22
CA ARG A 157 -13.43 -0.83 17.58
C ARG A 157 -12.30 -0.50 18.56
N GLU A 158 -11.17 -1.18 18.46
CA GLU A 158 -10.02 -0.97 19.35
C GLU A 158 -9.38 0.39 19.14
N ALA A 159 -9.23 0.81 17.90
CA ALA A 159 -8.67 2.10 17.51
C ALA A 159 -9.51 3.33 17.94
N GLN A 160 -10.75 3.15 18.38
CA GLN A 160 -11.61 4.22 18.93
C GLN A 160 -11.44 4.45 20.44
N ASN A 161 -10.76 3.55 21.17
CA ASN A 161 -10.61 3.62 22.63
C ASN A 161 -9.27 4.23 23.06
#